data_AF-A0A1Z8S203-F1
#
_entry.id   AF-A0A1Z8S203-F1
#
_cell.length_a   1.000
_cell.length_b   1.000
_cell.length_c   1.000
_cell.angle_alpha   90.00
_cell.angle_beta   90.00
_cell.angle_gamma   90.00
#
_symmetry.space_group_name_H-M   'P 1'
#
loop_
_entity.id
_entity.type
_entity.pdbx_description
1 polymer ?
#
loop_
_entity_poly.entity_id
_entity_poly.type
_entity_poly.pdbx_seq_one_letter_code
_entity_poly.pdbx_strand_id
1 'polypeptide(L)'
;VMARYELDVDSPYPKPEPAEKDSAPADMDYPNAQSRVGHYGKTTLDLIEAAKAMPEGEEKNILVVKLANLMKRHFLTWNRNTVEDSVIAGELKATSGGALVLPEDAELESQADILRSVRKTSDALARPHKKKKKRR
;
A
#
# COMPACT_ATOMS: atom_id res chain seq x y z
N VAL A 1 -15.03 23.04 -30.15
CA VAL A 1 -14.21 23.80 -31.12
C VAL A 1 -15.13 24.78 -31.82
N MET A 2 -14.84 26.09 -31.80
CA MET A 2 -15.80 27.12 -32.25
C MET A 2 -15.72 27.49 -33.74
N ALA A 3 -14.61 27.19 -34.45
CA ALA A 3 -14.40 27.60 -35.85
C ALA A 3 -13.78 26.50 -36.75
N ARG A 4 -14.05 25.21 -36.47
CA ARG A 4 -13.66 24.04 -37.31
C ARG A 4 -12.25 24.09 -37.96
N TYR A 5 -11.25 24.67 -37.29
CA TYR A 5 -9.88 24.85 -37.82
C TYR A 5 -9.74 25.73 -39.08
N GLU A 6 -10.80 26.46 -39.45
CA GLU A 6 -10.87 27.31 -40.65
C GLU A 6 -10.31 28.73 -40.41
N LEU A 7 -9.76 29.01 -39.22
CA LEU A 7 -9.22 30.32 -38.88
C LEU A 7 -7.83 30.50 -39.49
N ASP A 8 -7.74 31.40 -40.46
CA ASP A 8 -6.48 31.81 -41.07
C ASP A 8 -5.91 33.04 -40.34
N VAL A 9 -5.05 32.80 -39.35
CA VAL A 9 -4.36 33.85 -38.60
C VAL A 9 -2.89 33.47 -38.42
N ASP A 10 -2.00 34.45 -38.53
CA ASP A 10 -0.57 34.27 -38.25
C ASP A 10 -0.37 34.02 -36.74
N SER A 11 -0.10 32.76 -36.40
CA SER A 11 0.19 32.32 -35.04
C SER A 11 1.66 31.88 -34.94
N PRO A 12 2.36 32.17 -33.83
CA PRO A 12 3.72 31.69 -33.60
C PRO A 12 3.81 30.16 -33.40
N TYR A 13 2.68 29.46 -33.31
CA TYR A 13 2.58 28.01 -33.17
C TYR A 13 1.83 27.39 -34.36
N PRO A 14 2.19 26.15 -34.77
CA PRO A 14 1.52 25.47 -35.88
C PRO A 14 0.02 25.30 -35.61
N LYS A 15 -0.78 25.35 -36.68
CA LYS A 15 -2.22 25.10 -36.61
C LYS A 15 -2.43 23.68 -36.03
N PRO A 16 -3.31 23.52 -35.02
CA PRO A 16 -3.55 22.20 -34.44
C PRO A 16 -4.20 21.29 -35.49
N GLU A 17 -3.64 20.11 -35.70
CA GLU A 17 -4.20 19.11 -36.61
C GLU A 17 -5.51 18.55 -36.03
N PRO A 18 -6.60 18.45 -36.81
CA PRO A 18 -7.85 17.84 -36.35
C PRO A 18 -7.64 16.38 -35.86
N ALA A 19 -6.73 15.66 -36.51
CA ALA A 19 -6.42 14.25 -36.23
C ALA A 19 -5.87 14.01 -34.82
N GLU A 20 -5.13 14.97 -34.25
CA GLU A 20 -4.57 14.87 -32.89
C GLU A 20 -5.62 15.10 -31.80
N LYS A 21 -6.75 15.74 -32.15
CA LYS A 21 -7.83 16.02 -31.20
C LYS A 21 -8.90 14.93 -31.17
N ASP A 22 -9.11 14.28 -32.31
CA ASP A 22 -10.06 13.17 -32.44
C ASP A 22 -9.44 11.81 -32.07
N SER A 23 -8.13 11.74 -31.82
CA SER A 23 -7.49 10.53 -31.31
C SER A 23 -7.98 10.23 -29.89
N ALA A 24 -8.58 9.06 -29.70
CA ALA A 24 -8.90 8.56 -28.37
C ALA A 24 -7.62 8.46 -27.52
N PRO A 25 -7.69 8.72 -26.20
CA PRO A 25 -6.57 8.46 -25.31
C PRO A 25 -6.09 7.01 -25.45
N ALA A 26 -4.78 6.79 -25.34
CA ALA A 26 -4.25 5.44 -25.27
C ALA A 26 -4.83 4.69 -24.07
N ASP A 27 -5.18 3.42 -24.27
CA ASP A 27 -5.63 2.56 -23.18
C ASP A 27 -4.49 2.40 -22.16
N MET A 28 -4.83 2.63 -20.89
CA MET A 28 -3.90 2.48 -19.78
C MET A 28 -4.04 1.08 -19.20
N ASP A 29 -2.95 0.33 -19.20
CA ASP A 29 -2.90 -0.95 -18.50
C ASP A 29 -3.02 -0.72 -16.99
N TYR A 30 -4.14 -1.17 -16.41
CA TYR A 30 -4.30 -1.16 -14.96
C TYR A 30 -3.40 -2.22 -14.33
N PRO A 31 -2.71 -1.91 -13.21
CA PRO A 31 -1.88 -2.89 -12.54
C PRO A 31 -2.74 -4.02 -11.95
N ASN A 32 -2.60 -5.22 -12.49
CA ASN A 32 -3.28 -6.46 -12.06
C ASN A 32 -2.67 -7.07 -10.79
N ALA A 33 -2.32 -6.25 -9.79
CA ALA A 33 -1.74 -6.73 -8.54
C ALA A 33 -2.83 -7.31 -7.62
N GLN A 34 -3.33 -8.51 -7.94
CA GLN A 34 -4.17 -9.28 -7.02
C GLN A 34 -3.28 -9.99 -5.99
N SER A 35 -3.13 -9.39 -4.81
CA SER A 35 -2.57 -10.09 -3.66
C SER A 35 -3.54 -11.17 -3.20
N ARG A 36 -3.08 -12.43 -3.12
CA ARG A 36 -3.84 -13.54 -2.51
C ARG A 36 -4.12 -13.32 -1.03
N VAL A 37 -3.38 -12.43 -0.37
CA VAL A 37 -3.48 -12.16 1.07
C VAL A 37 -3.96 -10.73 1.27
N GLY A 38 -5.28 -10.52 1.20
CA GLY A 38 -5.88 -9.18 1.13
C GLY A 38 -5.57 -8.25 2.32
N HIS A 39 -5.13 -8.79 3.45
CA HIS A 39 -4.70 -8.01 4.61
C HIS A 39 -3.25 -7.51 4.52
N TYR A 40 -2.44 -8.14 3.67
CA TYR A 40 -1.07 -7.75 3.37
C TYR A 40 -1.03 -7.08 2.00
N GLY A 41 -0.81 -5.76 2.00
CA GLY A 41 -0.69 -4.97 0.77
C GLY A 41 0.54 -5.36 -0.05
N LYS A 42 0.58 -4.95 -1.31
CA LYS A 42 1.66 -5.24 -2.28
C LYS A 42 3.06 -4.96 -1.70
N THR A 43 3.24 -3.85 -0.99
CA THR A 43 4.52 -3.47 -0.39
C THR A 43 5.08 -4.53 0.57
N THR A 44 4.23 -5.24 1.30
CA THR A 44 4.69 -6.32 2.20
C THR A 44 5.22 -7.49 1.39
N LEU A 45 4.59 -7.81 0.26
CA LEU A 45 5.04 -8.88 -0.65
C LEU A 45 6.37 -8.51 -1.32
N ASP A 46 6.49 -7.29 -1.84
CA ASP A 46 7.72 -6.80 -2.47
C ASP A 46 8.90 -6.82 -1.46
N LEU A 47 8.63 -6.49 -0.19
CA LEU A 47 9.64 -6.58 0.88
C LEU A 47 10.03 -8.03 1.21
N ILE A 48 9.08 -8.97 1.19
CA ILE A 48 9.36 -10.41 1.34
C ILE A 48 10.26 -10.89 0.20
N GLU A 49 9.98 -10.48 -1.04
CA GLU A 49 10.81 -10.83 -2.19
C GLU A 49 12.22 -10.24 -2.09
N ALA A 50 12.34 -8.97 -1.70
CA ALA A 50 13.64 -8.34 -1.47
C ALA A 50 14.43 -9.05 -0.34
N ALA A 51 13.76 -9.41 0.75
CA ALA A 51 14.39 -10.13 1.87
C ALA A 51 14.86 -11.54 1.46
N LYS A 52 14.20 -12.20 0.51
CA LYS A 52 14.68 -13.48 -0.05
C LYS A 52 15.96 -13.32 -0.87
N ALA A 53 16.09 -12.23 -1.61
CA ALA A 53 17.24 -11.96 -2.47
C ALA A 53 18.49 -11.51 -1.70
N MET A 54 18.33 -11.08 -0.43
CA MET A 54 19.46 -10.67 0.41
C MET A 54 20.27 -11.88 0.93
N PRO A 55 21.60 -11.72 1.09
CA PRO A 55 22.46 -12.75 1.66
C PRO A 55 22.10 -13.01 3.13
N GLU A 56 22.35 -14.25 3.59
CA GLU A 56 22.21 -14.62 5.00
C GLU A 56 23.19 -13.81 5.86
N GLY A 57 22.66 -13.06 6.82
CA GLY A 57 23.44 -12.18 7.69
C GLY A 57 22.57 -11.50 8.75
N GLU A 58 23.22 -10.78 9.66
CA GLU A 58 22.55 -10.06 10.75
C GLU A 58 21.52 -9.04 10.22
N GLU A 59 21.85 -8.37 9.11
CA GLU A 59 20.96 -7.42 8.43
C GLU A 59 19.66 -8.09 7.95
N LYS A 60 19.75 -9.31 7.42
CA LYS A 60 18.59 -10.09 6.97
C LYS A 60 17.70 -10.46 8.15
N ASN A 61 18.28 -10.86 9.28
CA ASN A 61 17.53 -11.18 10.50
C ASN A 61 16.78 -9.97 11.03
N ILE A 62 17.43 -8.81 11.09
CA ILE A 62 16.79 -7.55 11.50
C ILE A 62 15.64 -7.19 10.56
N LEU A 63 15.84 -7.36 9.25
CA LEU A 63 14.80 -7.10 8.25
C LEU A 63 13.61 -8.04 8.44
N VAL A 64 13.85 -9.32 8.68
CA VAL A 64 12.81 -10.33 8.95
C VAL A 64 11.97 -9.98 10.18
N VAL A 65 12.60 -9.54 11.28
CA VAL A 65 11.89 -9.09 12.48
C VAL A 65 11.03 -7.85 12.19
N LYS A 66 11.59 -6.87 11.47
CA LYS A 66 10.82 -5.66 11.06
C LYS A 66 9.64 -6.02 10.16
N LEU A 67 9.81 -7.00 9.28
CA LEU A 67 8.77 -7.46 8.37
C LEU A 67 7.63 -8.16 9.12
N ALA A 68 7.96 -8.98 10.12
CA ALA A 68 6.95 -9.59 11.00
C ALA A 68 6.19 -8.53 11.81
N ASN A 69 6.87 -7.51 12.35
CA ASN A 69 6.21 -6.38 13.01
C ASN A 69 5.29 -5.62 12.03
N LEU A 70 5.72 -5.42 10.77
CA LEU A 70 4.89 -4.81 9.74
C LEU A 70 3.65 -5.65 9.43
N MET A 71 3.79 -6.97 9.31
CA MET A 71 2.67 -7.90 9.13
C MET A 71 1.68 -7.81 10.31
N LYS A 72 2.16 -7.86 11.55
CA LYS A 72 1.33 -7.72 12.75
C LYS A 72 0.52 -6.42 12.74
N ARG A 73 1.13 -5.30 12.32
CA ARG A 73 0.45 -4.00 12.16
C ARG A 73 -0.63 -4.03 11.08
N HIS A 74 -0.34 -4.61 9.92
CA HIS A 74 -1.31 -4.73 8.83
C HIS A 74 -2.51 -5.60 9.22
N PHE A 75 -2.25 -6.72 9.90
CA PHE A 75 -3.29 -7.61 10.39
C PHE A 75 -4.22 -6.87 11.37
N LEU A 76 -3.67 -6.16 12.36
CA LEU A 76 -4.46 -5.39 13.33
C LEU A 76 -5.26 -4.25 12.66
N THR A 77 -4.70 -3.63 11.62
CA THR A 77 -5.36 -2.53 10.89
C THR A 77 -6.60 -3.02 10.14
N TRP A 78 -6.50 -4.16 9.45
CA TRP A 78 -7.56 -4.66 8.57
C TRP A 78 -8.49 -5.68 9.21
N ASN A 79 -7.98 -6.53 10.11
CA ASN A 79 -8.73 -7.64 10.71
C ASN A 79 -9.30 -7.29 12.09
N ARG A 80 -8.81 -6.23 12.76
CA ARG A 80 -9.29 -5.69 14.07
C ARG A 80 -9.38 -6.70 15.22
N ASN A 81 -8.93 -7.93 15.02
CA ASN A 81 -8.87 -9.00 16.01
C ASN A 81 -7.44 -9.09 16.58
N THR A 82 -7.32 -9.58 17.82
CA THR A 82 -6.02 -9.89 18.43
C THR A 82 -5.30 -10.97 17.61
N VAL A 83 -3.97 -10.93 17.55
CA VAL A 83 -3.18 -11.87 16.77
C VAL A 83 -1.98 -12.38 17.56
N GLU A 84 -1.86 -13.70 17.63
CA GLU A 84 -0.71 -14.37 18.25
C GLU A 84 0.51 -14.32 17.35
N ASP A 85 1.69 -14.23 17.94
CA ASP A 85 2.96 -14.10 17.21
C ASP A 85 3.27 -15.36 16.40
N SER A 86 2.80 -16.52 16.86
CA SER A 86 2.90 -17.81 16.15
C SER A 86 2.14 -17.81 14.81
N VAL A 87 1.00 -17.12 14.74
CA VAL A 87 0.21 -16.99 13.50
C VAL A 87 0.97 -16.14 12.49
N ILE A 88 1.54 -15.01 12.92
CA ILE A 88 2.35 -14.13 12.07
C ILE A 88 3.59 -14.87 11.55
N ALA A 89 4.27 -15.64 12.40
CA ALA A 89 5.42 -16.46 12.00
C ALA A 89 5.02 -17.53 10.95
N GLY A 90 3.87 -18.18 11.15
CA GLY A 90 3.31 -19.14 10.20
C GLY A 90 2.98 -18.51 8.85
N GLU A 91 2.34 -17.34 8.85
CA GLU A 91 1.99 -16.61 7.63
C GLU A 91 3.22 -16.07 6.89
N LEU A 92 4.24 -15.61 7.62
CA LEU A 92 5.51 -15.20 7.02
C LEU A 92 6.17 -16.38 6.30
N LYS A 93 6.18 -17.57 6.94
CA LYS A 93 6.71 -18.79 6.34
C LYS A 93 5.89 -19.21 5.10
N ALA A 94 4.56 -19.16 5.19
CA ALA A 94 3.68 -19.50 4.08
C ALA A 94 3.85 -18.54 2.88
N THR A 95 3.89 -17.24 3.13
CA THR A 95 4.01 -16.20 2.10
C THR A 95 5.43 -16.18 1.50
N SER A 96 6.44 -16.45 2.31
CA SER A 96 7.82 -16.58 1.83
C SER A 96 8.10 -17.92 1.14
N GLY A 97 7.16 -18.88 1.13
CA GLY A 97 7.42 -20.22 0.59
C GLY A 97 8.49 -20.99 1.36
N GLY A 98 8.67 -20.69 2.66
CA GLY A 98 9.62 -21.34 3.55
C GLY A 98 11.03 -20.74 3.58
N ALA A 99 11.30 -19.70 2.79
CA ALA A 99 12.63 -19.09 2.68
C ALA A 99 12.98 -18.12 3.83
N LEU A 100 11.99 -17.59 4.54
CA LEU A 100 12.20 -16.69 5.68
C LEU A 100 11.66 -17.35 6.94
N VAL A 101 12.52 -17.47 7.95
CA VAL A 101 12.19 -18.03 9.26
C VAL A 101 12.46 -16.96 10.31
N LEU A 102 11.50 -16.74 11.20
CA LEU A 102 11.68 -15.83 12.32
C LEU A 102 12.68 -16.46 13.30
N PRO A 103 13.66 -15.71 13.83
CA PRO A 103 14.49 -16.19 14.94
C PRO A 103 13.60 -16.48 16.16
N GLU A 104 13.84 -17.59 16.88
CA GLU A 104 13.03 -17.94 18.06
C GLU A 104 13.15 -16.92 19.20
N ASP A 105 14.24 -16.16 19.25
CA ASP A 105 14.50 -15.13 20.26
C ASP A 105 13.89 -13.75 19.91
N ALA A 106 13.21 -13.62 18.78
CA ALA A 106 12.70 -12.32 18.32
C ALA A 106 11.36 -11.97 18.98
N GLU A 107 11.38 -11.05 19.95
CA GLU A 107 10.17 -10.45 20.50
C GLU A 107 9.56 -9.45 19.51
N LEU A 108 8.28 -9.65 19.17
CA LEU A 108 7.51 -8.72 18.34
C LEU A 108 6.88 -7.62 19.20
N GLU A 109 6.56 -6.50 18.55
CA GLU A 109 5.90 -5.38 19.23
C GLU A 109 4.57 -5.80 19.86
N SER A 110 4.28 -5.28 21.06
CA SER A 110 3.05 -5.59 21.76
C SER A 110 1.83 -5.08 20.97
N GLN A 111 0.74 -5.86 20.97
CA GLN A 111 -0.50 -5.46 20.29
C GLN A 111 -1.03 -4.12 20.84
N ALA A 112 -0.88 -3.89 22.15
CA ALA A 112 -1.32 -2.67 22.81
C ALA A 112 -0.56 -1.43 22.32
N ASP A 113 0.76 -1.55 22.14
CA ASP A 113 1.60 -0.45 21.66
C ASP A 113 1.35 -0.14 20.19
N ILE A 114 1.15 -1.19 19.37
CA ILE A 114 0.71 -1.02 17.98
C ILE A 114 -0.61 -0.27 17.91
N LEU A 115 -1.64 -0.70 18.65
CA LEU A 115 -2.97 -0.07 18.63
C LEU A 115 -2.94 1.38 19.16
N ARG A 116 -2.10 1.67 20.16
CA ARG A 116 -1.86 3.04 20.65
C ARG A 116 -1.24 3.92 19.57
N SER A 117 -0.28 3.40 18.79
CA SER A 117 0.38 4.15 17.72
C SER A 117 -0.59 4.47 16.56
N VAL A 118 -1.43 3.51 16.16
CA VAL A 118 -2.43 3.68 15.09
C VAL A 118 -3.42 4.79 15.44
N ARG A 119 -3.90 4.84 16.70
CA ARG A 119 -4.82 5.88 17.19
C ARG A 119 -4.26 7.30 17.13
N LYS A 120 -2.94 7.47 17.22
CA LYS A 120 -2.29 8.80 17.10
C LYS A 120 -2.29 9.34 15.68
N THR A 121 -2.30 8.44 14.68
CA THR A 121 -2.31 8.81 13.25
C THR A 121 -3.73 8.84 12.65
N SER A 122 -4.72 8.29 13.36
CA SER A 122 -6.10 8.15 12.89
C SER A 122 -6.98 9.41 13.01
N ASP A 123 -6.40 10.61 13.14
CA ASP A 123 -7.16 11.88 13.05
C ASP A 123 -7.96 11.99 11.73
N ALA A 124 -7.60 11.19 10.72
CA ALA A 124 -8.31 11.06 9.46
C ALA A 124 -9.54 10.10 9.47
N LEU A 125 -9.61 9.10 10.36
CA LEU A 125 -10.70 8.09 10.33
C LEU A 125 -11.82 8.33 11.36
N ALA A 126 -11.61 9.22 12.33
CA ALA A 126 -12.51 9.41 13.47
C ALA A 126 -12.93 10.87 13.67
N ARG A 127 -13.14 11.64 12.60
CA ARG A 127 -13.90 12.91 12.73
C ARG A 127 -15.40 12.58 12.67
N PRO A 128 -16.13 12.49 13.79
CA PRO A 128 -17.58 12.55 13.71
C PRO A 128 -17.94 13.89 13.06
N HIS A 129 -18.60 13.83 11.91
CA HIS A 129 -19.10 15.01 11.21
C HIS A 129 -20.01 15.76 12.19
N LYS A 130 -19.51 16.84 12.83
CA LYS A 130 -20.34 17.72 13.65
C LYS A 130 -21.43 18.26 12.74
N LYS A 131 -22.66 17.72 12.86
CA LYS A 131 -23.83 18.31 12.22
C LYS A 131 -23.94 19.74 12.75
N LYS A 132 -23.70 20.73 11.89
CA LYS A 132 -23.95 22.14 12.23
C LYS A 132 -25.43 22.25 12.62
N LYS A 133 -25.71 22.47 13.90
CA LYS A 133 -27.06 22.85 14.36
C LYS A 133 -27.45 24.11 13.59
N LYS A 134 -28.44 24.01 12.70
CA LYS A 134 -29.09 25.18 12.11
C LYS A 134 -29.67 25.98 13.27
N ARG A 135 -29.15 27.18 13.50
CA ARG A 135 -29.77 28.16 14.39
C ARG A 135 -31.11 28.56 13.74
N ARG A 136 -32.21 28.33 14.46
CA ARG A 136 -33.52 28.89 14.14
C ARG A 136 -33.49 30.38 14.44
#